data_AF-A0A1Q6SP43-F1
#
_entry.id   AF-A0A1Q6SP43-F1
#
_cell.length_a   1.000
_cell.length_b   1.000
_cell.length_c   1.000
_cell.angle_alpha   90.00
_cell.angle_beta   90.00
_cell.angle_gamma   90.00
#
_symmetry.space_group_name_H-M   'P 1'
#
loop_
_entity.id
_entity.type
_entity.pdbx_description
1 polymer ?
#
loop_
_entity_poly.entity_id
_entity_poly.type
_entity_poly.pdbx_seq_one_letter_code
_entity_poly.pdbx_strand_id
1 'polypeptide(L)'
;MAQNGSEYGRDNEPIRRYRRRSRPSGAQSGIIILLSALVLVGVVVFIMSATGTGLFRDPTASTGKPGQTSGTKETVPGTGSDVQTTEPPVTTEPDSDPGAVKYRFVEKDSSESGDGLLVLIDKDHIYKFPKNVTLGNISDSINRKFCQLGTAHVWKLADGTEKREELALRPEVISALNSMMEAYVAATGFDKAIITDAYRSFDFQQALSSKSSSAAGPGYSDYHSGATFYIEAYVDSGIYSLSGLSQAKSSWLKEHMAEYGFIERSPAAKKSVVGYAIPWQLRYVGVPHAMYMKENNLCLEEYLNLLAEKHTYSGEHLSVTTPGGVYEIFCVTATDGGIIKLPIPENREYTVSGDNMNGFIVTVKVSDTQ
;
A
#
# COMPACT_ATOMS: atom_id res chain seq x y z
N MET A 1 -74.59 -32.10 16.44
CA MET A 1 -75.31 -30.92 15.91
C MET A 1 -74.53 -29.70 16.37
N ALA A 2 -74.06 -28.73 15.59
CA ALA A 2 -73.87 -28.45 14.17
C ALA A 2 -72.84 -27.27 14.19
N GLN A 3 -71.66 -27.40 13.56
CA GLN A 3 -71.26 -26.86 12.25
C GLN A 3 -71.05 -25.33 12.12
N ASN A 4 -69.92 -25.02 11.47
CA ASN A 4 -69.49 -23.81 10.72
C ASN A 4 -68.82 -22.68 11.53
N GLY A 5 -67.67 -22.11 11.15
CA GLY A 5 -66.86 -22.18 9.93
C GLY A 5 -66.40 -20.76 9.50
N SER A 6 -65.24 -20.68 8.85
CA SER A 6 -64.61 -19.52 8.14
C SER A 6 -63.83 -18.49 8.98
N GLU A 7 -62.77 -17.83 8.50
CA GLU A 7 -61.73 -18.08 7.46
C GLU A 7 -60.68 -16.96 7.60
N TYR A 8 -59.45 -17.27 7.20
CA TYR A 8 -58.27 -16.40 7.14
C TYR A 8 -58.51 -15.08 6.37
N GLY A 9 -58.16 -13.94 6.96
CA GLY A 9 -58.01 -12.66 6.27
C GLY A 9 -56.53 -12.29 6.12
N ARG A 10 -56.02 -12.34 4.89
CA ARG A 10 -54.73 -11.74 4.49
C ARG A 10 -54.98 -10.27 4.15
N ASP A 11 -54.21 -9.37 4.76
CA ASP A 11 -54.15 -7.97 4.37
C ASP A 11 -53.43 -7.84 3.02
N ASN A 12 -54.19 -7.52 1.97
CA ASN A 12 -53.69 -7.12 0.66
C ASN A 12 -53.61 -5.58 0.60
N GLU A 13 -52.41 -5.01 0.74
CA GLU A 13 -52.18 -3.63 0.33
C GLU A 13 -52.01 -3.53 -1.21
N PRO A 14 -52.57 -2.50 -1.87
CA PRO A 14 -52.46 -2.34 -3.31
C PRO A 14 -51.07 -1.83 -3.75
N ILE A 15 -50.43 -2.62 -4.61
CA ILE A 15 -49.18 -2.28 -5.32
C ILE A 15 -49.40 -1.00 -6.16
N ARG A 16 -48.84 0.13 -5.71
CA ARG A 16 -48.71 1.34 -6.53
C ARG A 16 -47.68 1.11 -7.65
N ARG A 17 -48.16 0.89 -8.87
CA ARG A 17 -47.33 0.88 -10.08
C ARG A 17 -46.75 2.27 -10.33
N TYR A 18 -45.44 2.42 -10.15
CA TYR A 18 -44.72 3.64 -10.53
C TYR A 18 -44.50 3.67 -12.06
N ARG A 19 -45.29 4.48 -12.76
CA ARG A 19 -45.15 4.72 -14.20
C ARG A 19 -43.92 5.60 -14.44
N ARG A 20 -42.83 5.02 -14.98
CA ARG A 20 -41.66 5.78 -15.45
C ARG A 20 -42.10 6.80 -16.51
N ARG A 21 -42.00 8.09 -16.20
CA ARG A 21 -42.00 9.17 -17.20
C ARG A 21 -40.63 9.20 -17.87
N SER A 22 -40.60 8.93 -19.17
CA SER A 22 -39.45 9.17 -20.05
C SER A 22 -39.16 10.67 -20.14
N ARG A 23 -37.93 11.08 -19.81
CA ARG A 23 -37.43 12.46 -20.00
C ARG A 23 -37.01 12.67 -21.47
N PRO A 24 -37.17 13.89 -22.03
CA PRO A 24 -36.85 14.17 -23.43
C PRO A 24 -35.34 14.19 -23.69
N SER A 25 -34.94 13.63 -24.83
CA SER A 25 -33.57 13.32 -25.28
C SER A 25 -32.75 14.53 -25.77
N GLY A 26 -32.91 15.71 -25.16
CA GLY A 26 -32.24 16.94 -25.60
C GLY A 26 -30.84 17.18 -25.00
N ALA A 27 -30.56 16.66 -23.81
CA ALA A 27 -29.34 16.99 -23.06
C ALA A 27 -28.12 16.12 -23.43
N GLN A 28 -28.33 14.89 -23.94
CA GLN A 28 -27.23 13.99 -24.30
C GLN A 28 -26.54 14.42 -25.60
N SER A 29 -27.26 15.00 -26.56
CA SER A 29 -26.68 15.45 -27.83
C SER A 29 -25.73 16.65 -27.66
N GLY A 30 -26.01 17.56 -26.72
CA GLY A 30 -25.14 18.71 -26.46
C GLY A 30 -23.79 18.34 -25.82
N ILE A 31 -23.78 17.33 -24.93
CA ILE A 31 -22.57 16.87 -24.24
C ILE A 31 -21.64 16.13 -25.21
N ILE A 32 -22.20 15.34 -26.15
CA ILE A 32 -21.41 14.60 -27.15
C ILE A 32 -20.74 15.57 -28.15
N ILE A 33 -21.40 16.68 -28.52
CA ILE A 33 -20.82 17.70 -29.40
C ILE A 33 -19.69 18.47 -28.69
N LEU A 34 -19.81 18.71 -27.38
CA LEU A 34 -18.79 19.43 -26.61
C LEU A 34 -17.54 18.57 -26.36
N LEU A 35 -17.72 17.27 -26.10
CA LEU A 35 -16.62 16.33 -25.92
C LEU A 35 -15.85 16.07 -27.23
N SER A 36 -16.55 16.00 -28.37
CA SER A 36 -15.88 15.83 -29.67
C SER A 36 -15.07 17.06 -30.08
N ALA A 37 -15.52 18.27 -29.76
CA ALA A 37 -14.75 19.50 -29.99
C ALA A 37 -13.47 19.57 -29.13
N LEU A 38 -13.52 19.16 -27.86
CA LEU A 38 -12.36 19.15 -26.96
C LEU A 38 -11.30 18.12 -27.39
N VAL A 39 -11.72 16.94 -27.83
CA VAL A 39 -10.81 15.93 -28.38
C VAL A 39 -10.12 16.47 -29.65
N LEU A 40 -10.86 17.16 -30.52
CA LEU A 40 -10.30 17.72 -31.75
C LEU A 40 -9.28 18.83 -31.47
N VAL A 41 -9.50 19.68 -30.46
CA VAL A 41 -8.52 20.67 -30.01
C VAL A 41 -7.28 20.00 -29.42
N GLY A 42 -7.45 18.96 -28.58
CA GLY A 42 -6.33 18.20 -28.03
C GLY A 42 -5.46 17.54 -29.10
N VAL A 43 -6.08 16.96 -30.14
CA VAL A 43 -5.36 16.37 -31.28
C VAL A 43 -4.60 17.42 -32.09
N VAL A 44 -5.18 18.61 -32.31
CA VAL A 44 -4.47 19.70 -33.02
C VAL A 44 -3.29 20.23 -32.20
N VAL A 45 -3.44 20.40 -30.89
CA VAL A 45 -2.33 20.81 -29.99
C VAL A 45 -1.22 19.75 -29.97
N PHE A 46 -1.58 18.47 -29.93
CA PHE A 46 -0.62 17.37 -29.98
C PHE A 46 0.13 17.30 -31.31
N ILE A 47 -0.57 17.47 -32.44
CA ILE A 47 0.06 17.53 -33.76
C ILE A 47 1.00 18.73 -33.84
N MET A 48 0.59 19.92 -33.40
CA MET A 48 1.44 21.12 -33.40
C MET A 48 2.68 20.99 -32.51
N SER A 49 2.57 20.26 -31.38
CA SER A 49 3.69 19.91 -30.50
C SER A 49 4.65 18.93 -31.17
N ALA A 50 4.13 17.93 -31.88
CA ALA A 50 4.93 16.89 -32.52
C ALA A 50 5.62 17.37 -33.82
N THR A 51 5.02 18.34 -34.52
CA THR A 51 5.57 18.89 -35.77
C THR A 51 6.40 20.17 -35.59
N GLY A 52 6.51 20.69 -34.36
CA GLY A 52 7.28 21.91 -34.09
C GLY A 52 6.72 23.17 -34.74
N THR A 53 5.46 23.16 -35.18
CA THR A 53 4.77 24.30 -35.80
C THR A 53 3.88 25.00 -34.77
N GLY A 54 4.51 25.52 -33.71
CA GLY A 54 3.85 26.33 -32.68
C GLY A 54 3.88 27.82 -33.00
N LEU A 55 2.79 28.53 -32.67
CA LEU A 55 2.48 29.92 -33.03
C LEU A 55 3.16 31.00 -32.16
N PHE A 56 4.25 30.68 -31.46
CA PHE A 56 5.04 31.64 -30.69
C PHE A 56 6.48 31.63 -31.16
N ARG A 57 6.81 32.62 -31.99
CA ARG A 57 8.16 32.91 -32.47
C ARG A 57 8.75 33.99 -31.57
N ASP A 58 9.76 33.63 -30.79
CA ASP A 58 10.63 34.59 -30.11
C ASP A 58 11.56 35.26 -31.16
N PRO A 59 11.66 36.59 -31.23
CA PRO A 59 12.30 37.27 -32.35
C PRO A 59 13.77 37.60 -32.08
N THR A 60 14.61 36.68 -31.62
CA THR A 60 16.08 36.87 -31.65
C THR A 60 16.80 35.54 -31.49
N ALA A 61 17.29 34.93 -32.58
CA ALA A 61 18.58 34.24 -32.59
C ALA A 61 18.88 33.70 -34.00
N SER A 62 20.12 33.97 -34.40
CA SER A 62 20.67 33.91 -35.74
C SER A 62 20.93 32.49 -36.25
N THR A 63 20.80 32.37 -37.56
CA THR A 63 21.11 31.22 -38.42
C THR A 63 22.61 30.87 -38.47
N GLY A 64 22.95 29.59 -38.50
CA GLY A 64 24.25 29.12 -38.96
C GLY A 64 24.40 27.60 -38.91
N LYS A 65 24.44 26.96 -40.10
CA LYS A 65 24.77 25.54 -40.33
C LYS A 65 25.67 25.50 -41.60
N PRO A 66 26.24 24.36 -42.00
CA PRO A 66 27.48 23.75 -41.51
C PRO A 66 28.58 23.70 -42.61
N GLY A 67 29.82 23.36 -42.25
CA GLY A 67 30.91 23.14 -43.22
C GLY A 67 31.91 22.08 -42.75
N GLN A 68 32.34 21.25 -43.69
CA GLN A 68 32.97 19.94 -43.53
C GLN A 68 34.44 19.98 -43.99
N THR A 69 35.22 18.98 -43.55
CA THR A 69 36.39 18.34 -44.22
C THR A 69 37.83 18.91 -44.16
N SER A 70 38.72 17.99 -43.73
CA SER A 70 40.04 17.57 -44.27
C SER A 70 41.28 18.45 -44.16
N GLY A 71 42.39 17.81 -43.76
CA GLY A 71 43.71 18.41 -43.54
C GLY A 71 44.72 18.23 -44.68
N THR A 72 45.98 18.64 -44.44
CA THR A 72 47.23 17.83 -44.46
C THR A 72 48.48 18.76 -44.49
N LYS A 73 49.45 18.45 -43.61
CA LYS A 73 50.93 18.69 -43.57
C LYS A 73 51.62 19.88 -44.26
N GLU A 74 52.57 20.48 -43.53
CA GLU A 74 54.03 20.62 -43.84
C GLU A 74 54.76 21.12 -42.56
N THR A 75 55.65 20.35 -41.91
CA THR A 75 57.13 20.17 -42.05
C THR A 75 57.99 21.07 -41.12
N VAL A 76 58.88 20.39 -40.39
CA VAL A 76 59.80 20.69 -39.25
C VAL A 76 61.13 21.31 -39.83
N PRO A 77 62.09 21.99 -39.10
CA PRO A 77 62.77 21.43 -37.91
C PRO A 77 63.47 22.30 -36.84
N GLY A 78 63.79 21.60 -35.71
CA GLY A 78 64.89 21.87 -34.77
C GLY A 78 64.49 22.65 -33.51
N THR A 79 64.92 22.38 -32.27
CA THR A 79 65.94 21.49 -31.69
C THR A 79 65.63 21.42 -30.18
N GLY A 80 65.86 20.26 -29.54
CA GLY A 80 65.29 19.91 -28.23
C GLY A 80 65.91 20.54 -26.97
N SER A 81 65.27 20.28 -25.83
CA SER A 81 65.85 19.80 -24.57
C SER A 81 64.74 19.58 -23.52
N ASP A 82 64.98 18.58 -22.68
CA ASP A 82 64.40 18.31 -21.35
C ASP A 82 62.97 17.75 -21.24
N VAL A 83 62.93 16.42 -21.15
CA VAL A 83 61.82 15.62 -20.59
C VAL A 83 61.93 15.67 -19.06
N GLN A 84 60.97 16.32 -18.43
CA GLN A 84 60.70 16.16 -17.00
C GLN A 84 59.26 15.66 -16.85
N THR A 85 59.14 14.37 -16.52
CA THR A 85 57.88 13.67 -16.26
C THR A 85 57.24 14.27 -15.01
N THR A 86 56.23 15.12 -15.18
CA THR A 86 55.31 15.49 -14.10
C THR A 86 54.25 14.41 -13.99
N GLU A 87 54.23 13.69 -12.86
CA GLU A 87 53.11 12.84 -12.46
C GLU A 87 51.79 13.63 -12.54
N PRO A 88 50.69 13.00 -13.00
CA PRO A 88 49.37 13.62 -12.90
C PRO A 88 49.02 13.83 -11.42
N PRO A 89 48.28 14.89 -11.08
CA PRO A 89 47.85 15.10 -9.70
C PRO A 89 46.98 13.90 -9.30
N VAL A 90 47.37 13.25 -8.20
CA VAL A 90 46.53 12.31 -7.48
C VAL A 90 45.29 13.10 -7.06
N THR A 91 44.21 12.94 -7.81
CA THR A 91 42.87 13.32 -7.35
C THR A 91 42.56 12.37 -6.20
N THR A 92 42.85 12.80 -4.98
CA THR A 92 42.28 12.17 -3.79
C THR A 92 40.76 12.22 -3.95
N GLU A 93 40.15 11.06 -4.10
CA GLU A 93 38.69 10.92 -3.97
C GLU A 93 38.27 11.62 -2.67
N PRO A 94 37.13 12.35 -2.66
CA PRO A 94 36.63 12.92 -1.42
C PRO A 94 36.43 11.77 -0.44
N ASP A 95 37.05 11.91 0.73
CA ASP A 95 36.92 11.03 1.88
C ASP A 95 35.44 10.68 2.06
N SER A 96 35.06 9.46 1.66
CA SER A 96 33.66 9.04 1.66
C SER A 96 33.20 9.06 3.11
N ASP A 97 32.24 9.93 3.44
CA ASP A 97 31.67 10.05 4.78
C ASP A 97 31.44 8.65 5.38
N PRO A 98 32.18 8.23 6.43
CA PRO A 98 32.05 6.91 7.00
C PRO A 98 30.66 6.66 7.60
N GLY A 99 29.86 7.72 7.80
CA GLY A 99 28.45 7.67 8.20
C GLY A 99 27.47 7.41 7.05
N ALA A 100 27.88 7.52 5.79
CA ALA A 100 26.99 7.38 4.64
C ALA A 100 26.47 5.94 4.45
N VAL A 101 25.21 5.82 4.05
CA VAL A 101 24.61 4.54 3.67
C VAL A 101 25.19 4.09 2.33
N LYS A 102 25.69 2.85 2.28
CA LYS A 102 26.22 2.23 1.06
C LYS A 102 25.18 1.30 0.46
N TYR A 103 24.95 1.41 -0.84
CA TYR A 103 23.94 0.62 -1.54
C TYR A 103 24.57 -0.32 -2.57
N ARG A 104 24.13 -1.58 -2.54
CA ARG A 104 24.27 -2.52 -3.66
C ARG A 104 22.94 -2.64 -4.41
N PHE A 105 22.98 -3.07 -5.67
CA PHE A 105 21.77 -3.19 -6.48
C PHE A 105 21.39 -4.67 -6.67
N VAL A 106 20.12 -4.97 -6.47
CA VAL A 106 19.52 -6.28 -6.73
C VAL A 106 18.47 -6.13 -7.81
N GLU A 107 18.51 -7.02 -8.80
CA GLU A 107 17.46 -7.09 -9.81
C GLU A 107 16.22 -7.78 -9.24
N LYS A 108 15.08 -7.09 -9.33
CA LYS A 108 13.76 -7.57 -8.90
C LYS A 108 12.77 -7.38 -10.02
N ASP A 109 11.93 -8.38 -10.29
CA ASP A 109 10.85 -8.19 -11.25
C ASP A 109 9.70 -7.42 -10.57
N SER A 110 9.16 -6.41 -11.25
CA SER A 110 8.00 -5.63 -10.78
C SER A 110 6.77 -6.50 -10.42
N SER A 111 6.64 -7.70 -10.99
CA SER A 111 5.59 -8.67 -10.63
C SER A 111 5.75 -9.24 -9.22
N GLU A 112 6.95 -9.15 -8.63
CA GLU A 112 7.21 -9.53 -7.24
C GLU A 112 6.75 -8.46 -6.22
N SER A 113 6.18 -7.33 -6.67
CA SER A 113 5.70 -6.27 -5.76
C SER A 113 4.51 -6.69 -4.89
N GLY A 114 3.94 -7.88 -5.09
CA GLY A 114 2.89 -8.45 -4.25
C GLY A 114 3.34 -9.02 -2.91
N ASP A 115 4.66 -9.07 -2.65
CA ASP A 115 5.19 -9.54 -1.37
C ASP A 115 5.68 -8.39 -0.49
N GLY A 116 5.28 -8.41 0.78
CA GLY A 116 5.69 -7.44 1.78
C GLY A 116 4.53 -6.96 2.67
N LEU A 117 4.86 -6.05 3.59
CA LEU A 117 3.94 -5.52 4.60
C LEU A 117 3.21 -4.25 4.14
N LEU A 118 3.72 -3.57 3.13
CA LEU A 118 3.18 -2.34 2.54
C LEU A 118 2.41 -2.61 1.23
N VAL A 119 2.01 -3.85 0.99
CA VAL A 119 1.19 -4.23 -0.18
C VAL A 119 -0.19 -3.57 -0.13
N LEU A 120 -0.55 -2.80 -1.15
CA LEU A 120 -1.87 -2.23 -1.27
C LEU A 120 -2.85 -3.26 -1.87
N ILE A 121 -3.92 -3.55 -1.15
CA ILE A 121 -5.00 -4.41 -1.62
C ILE A 121 -6.29 -3.61 -1.51
N ASP A 122 -6.88 -3.30 -2.67
CA ASP A 122 -8.12 -2.56 -2.79
C ASP A 122 -8.82 -2.93 -4.12
N LYS A 123 -9.86 -2.18 -4.50
CA LYS A 123 -10.65 -2.43 -5.73
C LYS A 123 -9.87 -2.31 -7.04
N ASP A 124 -8.77 -1.56 -7.06
CA ASP A 124 -7.94 -1.28 -8.24
C ASP A 124 -6.65 -2.11 -8.22
N HIS A 125 -6.22 -2.57 -7.04
CA HIS A 125 -4.98 -3.30 -6.81
C HIS A 125 -5.26 -4.72 -6.31
N ILE A 126 -5.47 -5.64 -7.26
CA ILE A 126 -5.64 -7.07 -6.95
C ILE A 126 -4.36 -7.63 -6.32
N TYR A 127 -4.50 -8.42 -5.26
CA TYR A 127 -3.37 -9.03 -4.58
C TYR A 127 -2.64 -10.04 -5.46
N LYS A 128 -1.35 -9.77 -5.70
CA LYS A 128 -0.45 -10.69 -6.42
C LYS A 128 0.12 -11.69 -5.40
N PHE A 129 -0.56 -12.83 -5.23
CA PHE A 129 -0.16 -13.84 -4.25
C PHE A 129 1.30 -14.29 -4.46
N PRO A 130 2.19 -14.06 -3.49
CA PRO A 130 3.57 -14.48 -3.60
C PRO A 130 3.67 -16.00 -3.50
N LYS A 131 4.68 -16.58 -4.16
CA LYS A 131 4.90 -18.03 -4.18
C LYS A 131 5.15 -18.60 -2.77
N ASN A 132 5.84 -17.82 -1.93
CA ASN A 132 6.24 -18.21 -0.59
C ASN A 132 5.86 -17.09 0.39
N VAL A 133 4.64 -17.09 0.91
CA VAL A 133 4.32 -16.29 2.10
C VAL A 133 4.58 -17.12 3.34
N THR A 134 5.37 -16.60 4.27
CA THR A 134 5.54 -17.23 5.58
C THR A 134 4.41 -16.79 6.49
N LEU A 135 3.57 -17.75 6.89
CA LEU A 135 2.48 -17.55 7.83
C LEU A 135 2.73 -18.42 9.06
N GLY A 136 2.58 -17.83 10.23
CA GLY A 136 2.53 -18.54 11.51
C GLY A 136 1.09 -18.67 11.98
N ASN A 137 0.72 -19.82 12.51
CA ASN A 137 -0.55 -19.96 13.20
C ASN A 137 -0.52 -19.11 14.48
N ILE A 138 -1.52 -18.24 14.64
CA ILE A 138 -1.61 -17.35 15.79
C ILE A 138 -1.69 -18.16 17.09
N SER A 139 -2.33 -19.33 17.09
CA SER A 139 -2.48 -20.16 18.31
C SER A 139 -1.14 -20.58 18.93
N ASP A 140 -0.10 -20.69 18.12
CA ASP A 140 1.18 -21.27 18.53
C ASP A 140 2.08 -20.21 19.18
N SER A 141 1.82 -18.94 18.91
CA SER A 141 2.73 -17.83 19.26
C SER A 141 2.04 -16.67 19.97
N ILE A 142 0.70 -16.59 19.97
CA ILE A 142 0.00 -15.54 20.69
C ILE A 142 0.09 -15.76 22.20
N ASN A 143 0.36 -14.68 22.93
CA ASN A 143 0.30 -14.73 24.38
C ASN A 143 -1.15 -14.64 24.84
N ARG A 144 -1.74 -15.82 25.15
CA ARG A 144 -3.14 -15.96 25.59
C ARG A 144 -3.47 -15.27 26.91
N LYS A 145 -2.46 -14.82 27.65
CA LYS A 145 -2.64 -13.96 28.84
C LYS A 145 -3.10 -12.55 28.45
N PHE A 146 -2.76 -12.09 27.25
CA PHE A 146 -3.00 -10.71 26.83
C PHE A 146 -4.01 -10.58 25.69
N CYS A 147 -4.21 -11.64 24.91
CA CYS A 147 -5.17 -11.65 23.83
C CYS A 147 -5.76 -13.05 23.62
N GLN A 148 -7.08 -13.12 23.56
CA GLN A 148 -7.82 -14.33 23.22
C GLN A 148 -7.83 -14.55 21.71
N LEU A 149 -8.08 -15.79 21.30
CA LEU A 149 -8.15 -16.18 19.90
C LEU A 149 -9.51 -16.82 19.62
N GLY A 150 -10.14 -16.39 18.54
CA GLY A 150 -11.35 -16.97 18.00
C GLY A 150 -11.11 -18.34 17.39
N THR A 151 -12.12 -18.86 16.70
CA THR A 151 -12.05 -20.15 16.04
C THR A 151 -11.49 -20.03 14.62
N ALA A 152 -10.94 -21.13 14.10
CA ALA A 152 -10.57 -21.28 12.70
C ALA A 152 -11.71 -20.91 11.73
N HIS A 153 -11.33 -20.48 10.53
CA HIS A 153 -12.26 -20.35 9.41
C HIS A 153 -12.67 -21.74 8.93
N VAL A 154 -13.97 -21.95 8.71
CA VAL A 154 -14.53 -23.23 8.25
C VAL A 154 -15.48 -22.97 7.08
N TRP A 155 -15.30 -23.69 5.98
CA TRP A 155 -16.19 -23.61 4.81
C TRP A 155 -16.39 -24.98 4.16
N LYS A 156 -17.39 -25.09 3.30
CA LYS A 156 -17.70 -26.32 2.55
C LYS A 156 -17.50 -26.10 1.07
N LEU A 157 -16.88 -27.08 0.42
CA LEU A 157 -16.76 -27.18 -1.02
C LEU A 157 -18.09 -27.64 -1.65
N ALA A 158 -18.19 -27.59 -2.98
CA ALA A 158 -19.38 -27.98 -3.72
C ALA A 158 -19.75 -29.47 -3.55
N ASP A 159 -18.76 -30.33 -3.28
CA ASP A 159 -18.95 -31.76 -3.00
C ASP A 159 -19.35 -32.05 -1.54
N GLY A 160 -19.50 -31.02 -0.71
CA GLY A 160 -19.85 -31.13 0.71
C GLY A 160 -18.64 -31.29 1.65
N THR A 161 -17.42 -31.42 1.12
CA THR A 161 -16.19 -31.52 1.92
C THR A 161 -15.98 -30.25 2.75
N GLU A 162 -15.72 -30.42 4.04
CA GLU A 162 -15.38 -29.32 4.94
C GLU A 162 -13.88 -29.01 4.88
N LYS A 163 -13.55 -27.74 4.75
CA LYS A 163 -12.20 -27.18 4.79
C LYS A 163 -12.08 -26.28 6.01
N ARG A 164 -10.88 -26.29 6.60
CA ARG A 164 -10.55 -25.53 7.80
C ARG A 164 -9.22 -24.80 7.59
N GLU A 165 -9.19 -23.52 7.93
CA GLU A 165 -8.02 -22.65 7.90
C GLU A 165 -7.85 -22.02 9.28
N GLU A 166 -6.73 -22.31 9.95
CA GLU A 166 -6.42 -21.72 11.25
C GLU A 166 -6.15 -20.23 11.08
N LEU A 167 -6.44 -19.45 12.13
CA LEU A 167 -6.11 -18.03 12.13
C LEU A 167 -4.59 -17.89 12.08
N ALA A 168 -4.10 -17.26 11.02
CA ALA A 168 -2.68 -17.09 10.77
C ALA A 168 -2.34 -15.63 10.45
N LEU A 169 -1.10 -15.24 10.75
CA LEU A 169 -0.51 -13.95 10.39
C LEU A 169 0.96 -14.17 10.05
N ARG A 170 1.60 -13.20 9.40
CA ARG A 170 3.06 -13.22 9.26
C ARG A 170 3.73 -13.19 10.65
N PRO A 171 4.83 -13.94 10.89
CA PRO A 171 5.44 -14.04 12.21
C PRO A 171 5.79 -12.70 12.87
N GLU A 172 6.31 -11.76 12.08
CA GLU A 172 6.64 -10.41 12.54
C GLU A 172 5.40 -9.62 13.00
N VAL A 173 4.24 -9.88 12.40
CA VAL A 173 2.96 -9.29 12.79
C VAL A 173 2.49 -9.86 14.12
N ILE A 174 2.66 -11.17 14.34
CA ILE A 174 2.32 -11.83 15.62
C ILE A 174 3.21 -11.29 16.75
N SER A 175 4.51 -11.11 16.49
CA SER A 175 5.45 -10.54 17.45
C SER A 175 5.06 -9.11 17.87
N ALA A 176 4.74 -8.25 16.88
CA ALA A 176 4.26 -6.90 17.14
C ALA A 176 2.91 -6.90 17.88
N LEU A 177 2.00 -7.80 17.53
CA LEU A 177 0.70 -7.95 18.18
C LEU A 177 0.87 -8.32 19.66
N ASN A 178 1.72 -9.29 19.97
CA ASN A 178 2.02 -9.66 21.36
C ASN A 178 2.55 -8.47 22.16
N SER A 179 3.49 -7.71 21.59
CA SER A 179 4.08 -6.53 22.24
C SER A 179 3.05 -5.45 22.50
N MET A 180 2.18 -5.17 21.53
CA MET A 180 1.09 -4.20 21.66
C MET A 180 0.08 -4.64 22.73
N MET A 181 -0.33 -5.91 22.72
CA MET A 181 -1.34 -6.42 23.63
C MET A 181 -0.84 -6.52 25.07
N GLU A 182 0.44 -6.85 25.28
CA GLU A 182 1.07 -6.80 26.59
C GLU A 182 1.02 -5.39 27.19
N ALA A 183 1.46 -4.39 26.42
CA ALA A 183 1.42 -2.99 26.86
C ALA A 183 -0.01 -2.48 27.08
N TYR A 184 -0.94 -2.87 26.21
CA TYR A 184 -2.36 -2.54 26.35
C TYR A 184 -2.96 -3.08 27.66
N VAL A 185 -2.67 -4.35 27.99
CA VAL A 185 -3.12 -4.96 29.25
C VAL A 185 -2.46 -4.28 30.45
N ALA A 186 -1.16 -3.99 30.38
CA ALA A 186 -0.46 -3.29 31.44
C ALA A 186 -1.04 -1.89 31.72
N ALA A 187 -1.43 -1.16 30.67
CA ALA A 187 -1.95 0.19 30.79
C ALA A 187 -3.44 0.25 31.18
N THR A 188 -4.25 -0.70 30.69
CA THR A 188 -5.72 -0.64 30.82
C THR A 188 -6.31 -1.68 31.77
N GLY A 189 -5.54 -2.70 32.13
CA GLY A 189 -6.02 -3.89 32.84
C GLY A 189 -6.99 -4.77 32.04
N PHE A 190 -7.12 -4.57 30.72
CA PHE A 190 -8.10 -5.28 29.90
C PHE A 190 -7.47 -6.40 29.06
N ASP A 191 -7.48 -7.61 29.59
CA ASP A 191 -6.96 -8.85 28.97
C ASP A 191 -7.98 -9.63 28.13
N LYS A 192 -9.19 -9.08 27.97
CA LYS A 192 -10.31 -9.73 27.29
C LYS A 192 -10.44 -9.35 25.82
N ALA A 193 -9.40 -8.82 25.19
CA ALA A 193 -9.39 -8.63 23.74
C ALA A 193 -9.37 -9.99 23.01
N ILE A 194 -9.96 -10.07 21.83
CA ILE A 194 -10.01 -11.30 21.02
C ILE A 194 -9.72 -11.02 19.55
N ILE A 195 -8.93 -11.86 18.89
CA ILE A 195 -8.78 -11.86 17.43
C ILE A 195 -9.79 -12.83 16.83
N THR A 196 -10.70 -12.34 15.99
CA THR A 196 -11.77 -13.16 15.38
C THR A 196 -11.62 -13.34 13.87
N ASP A 197 -10.72 -12.59 13.24
CA ASP A 197 -10.40 -12.73 11.83
C ASP A 197 -8.94 -12.37 11.55
N ALA A 198 -8.32 -13.01 10.58
CA ALA A 198 -6.89 -12.87 10.26
C ALA A 198 -6.65 -13.25 8.80
N TYR A 199 -5.48 -13.81 8.46
CA TYR A 199 -5.18 -14.25 7.10
C TYR A 199 -6.33 -15.05 6.48
N ARG A 200 -6.58 -14.81 5.20
CA ARG A 200 -7.57 -15.53 4.40
C ARG A 200 -6.92 -15.99 3.11
N SER A 201 -6.99 -17.28 2.79
CA SER A 201 -6.57 -17.76 1.48
C SER A 201 -7.50 -17.29 0.36
N PHE A 202 -7.03 -17.39 -0.88
CA PHE A 202 -7.86 -17.14 -2.07
C PHE A 202 -9.14 -17.98 -2.03
N ASP A 203 -9.01 -19.29 -1.76
CA ASP A 203 -10.12 -20.24 -1.75
C ASP A 203 -11.14 -19.92 -0.66
N PHE A 204 -10.69 -19.60 0.56
CA PHE A 204 -11.60 -19.19 1.63
C PHE A 204 -12.35 -17.91 1.26
N GLN A 205 -11.66 -16.90 0.72
CA GLN A 205 -12.28 -15.64 0.32
C GLN A 205 -13.26 -15.82 -0.86
N GLN A 206 -12.96 -16.74 -1.79
CA GLN A 206 -13.87 -17.13 -2.86
C GLN A 206 -15.14 -17.80 -2.30
N ALA A 207 -15.00 -18.71 -1.35
CA ALA A 207 -16.14 -19.35 -0.71
C ALA A 207 -16.99 -18.36 0.10
N LEU A 208 -16.35 -17.38 0.75
CA LEU A 208 -17.01 -16.32 1.53
C LEU A 208 -17.79 -15.36 0.62
N SER A 209 -17.16 -14.83 -0.43
CA SER A 209 -17.78 -13.89 -1.38
C SER A 209 -18.93 -14.51 -2.18
N SER A 210 -18.87 -15.82 -2.44
CA SER A 210 -19.96 -16.56 -3.09
C SER A 210 -21.23 -16.65 -2.21
N LYS A 211 -21.10 -16.50 -0.89
CA LYS A 211 -22.22 -16.54 0.07
C LYS A 211 -22.69 -15.16 0.52
N SER A 212 -21.86 -14.13 0.35
CA SER A 212 -22.15 -12.78 0.81
C SER A 212 -21.68 -11.76 -0.22
N SER A 213 -22.63 -11.06 -0.84
CA SER A 213 -22.36 -10.01 -1.82
C SER A 213 -21.65 -8.78 -1.25
N SER A 214 -21.59 -8.64 0.08
CA SER A 214 -20.84 -7.57 0.75
C SER A 214 -19.39 -7.94 1.04
N ALA A 215 -19.00 -9.21 0.89
CA ALA A 215 -17.61 -9.61 1.06
C ALA A 215 -16.81 -9.30 -0.21
N ALA A 216 -15.58 -8.81 -0.02
CA ALA A 216 -14.66 -8.58 -1.13
C ALA A 216 -14.42 -9.88 -1.91
N GLY A 217 -14.27 -9.77 -3.23
CA GLY A 217 -13.86 -10.90 -4.06
C GLY A 217 -12.47 -11.41 -3.68
N PRO A 218 -12.11 -12.64 -4.07
CA PRO A 218 -10.77 -13.16 -3.84
C PRO A 218 -9.74 -12.30 -4.59
N GLY A 219 -8.62 -11.99 -3.93
CA GLY A 219 -7.62 -11.03 -4.39
C GLY A 219 -7.89 -9.57 -3.99
N TYR A 220 -9.09 -9.23 -3.52
CA TYR A 220 -9.46 -7.85 -3.13
C TYR A 220 -9.60 -7.67 -1.62
N SER A 221 -9.20 -8.68 -0.84
CA SER A 221 -9.26 -8.65 0.61
C SER A 221 -7.90 -8.36 1.23
N ASP A 222 -7.84 -7.32 2.06
CA ASP A 222 -6.61 -6.93 2.77
C ASP A 222 -6.07 -8.07 3.68
N TYR A 223 -6.94 -8.98 4.11
CA TYR A 223 -6.59 -10.19 4.86
C TYR A 223 -5.65 -11.14 4.09
N HIS A 224 -5.61 -11.08 2.74
CA HIS A 224 -4.66 -11.88 1.96
C HIS A 224 -3.19 -11.54 2.26
N SER A 225 -2.90 -10.33 2.74
CA SER A 225 -1.55 -9.90 3.07
C SER A 225 -0.90 -10.71 4.22
N GLY A 226 -1.72 -11.35 5.07
CA GLY A 226 -1.26 -11.92 6.33
C GLY A 226 -0.82 -10.87 7.36
N ALA A 227 -1.11 -9.59 7.10
CA ALA A 227 -0.79 -8.45 7.97
C ALA A 227 -2.04 -7.77 8.54
N THR A 228 -3.23 -8.28 8.25
CA THR A 228 -4.51 -7.69 8.67
C THR A 228 -5.25 -8.66 9.57
N PHE A 229 -5.82 -8.15 10.65
CA PHE A 229 -6.68 -8.89 11.55
C PHE A 229 -7.82 -8.04 12.07
N TYR A 230 -8.83 -8.70 12.61
CA TYR A 230 -9.97 -8.06 13.26
C TYR A 230 -9.92 -8.32 14.76
N ILE A 231 -10.00 -7.26 15.55
CA ILE A 231 -9.92 -7.33 17.02
C ILE A 231 -11.20 -6.81 17.67
N GLU A 232 -11.68 -7.58 18.63
CA GLU A 232 -12.89 -7.31 19.39
C GLU A 232 -12.63 -7.50 20.88
N ALA A 233 -13.69 -7.45 21.66
CA ALA A 233 -13.65 -7.75 23.08
C ALA A 233 -14.58 -8.92 23.40
N TYR A 234 -14.05 -9.92 24.09
CA TYR A 234 -14.79 -11.08 24.54
C TYR A 234 -14.95 -11.07 26.07
N VAL A 235 -16.13 -10.64 26.50
CA VAL A 235 -16.52 -10.59 27.91
C VAL A 235 -17.59 -11.63 28.20
N ASP A 236 -17.94 -11.82 29.47
CA ASP A 236 -18.81 -12.91 29.92
C ASP A 236 -20.20 -12.90 29.25
N SER A 237 -20.67 -11.73 28.81
CA SER A 237 -21.94 -11.55 28.09
C SER A 237 -21.85 -11.73 26.56
N GLY A 238 -20.66 -11.97 26.00
CA GLY A 238 -20.46 -12.20 24.57
C GLY A 238 -19.30 -11.40 23.95
N ILE A 239 -19.28 -11.38 22.62
CA ILE A 239 -18.31 -10.61 21.81
C ILE A 239 -18.91 -9.26 21.45
N TYR A 240 -18.14 -8.20 21.66
CA TYR A 240 -18.53 -6.83 21.39
C TYR A 240 -17.41 -6.06 20.71
N SER A 241 -17.77 -5.04 19.95
CA SER A 241 -16.80 -4.03 19.50
C SER A 241 -16.09 -3.39 20.68
N LEU A 242 -14.77 -3.19 20.57
CA LEU A 242 -13.94 -2.55 21.60
C LEU A 242 -14.47 -1.16 22.00
N SER A 243 -14.88 -0.35 21.02
CA SER A 243 -15.51 0.96 21.28
C SER A 243 -16.86 0.87 22.00
N GLY A 244 -17.58 -0.26 21.86
CA GLY A 244 -18.85 -0.47 22.52
C GLY A 244 -18.74 -0.78 24.02
N LEU A 245 -17.58 -1.27 24.48
CA LEU A 245 -17.37 -1.63 25.89
C LEU A 245 -16.87 -0.47 26.75
N SER A 246 -15.90 0.29 26.26
CA SER A 246 -15.34 1.41 27.02
C SER A 246 -14.52 2.32 26.12
N GLN A 247 -14.79 3.62 26.24
CA GLN A 247 -14.01 4.65 25.56
C GLN A 247 -12.52 4.55 25.93
N ALA A 248 -12.19 4.40 27.22
CA ALA A 248 -10.80 4.35 27.69
C ALA A 248 -10.01 3.18 27.07
N LYS A 249 -10.64 2.00 27.00
CA LYS A 249 -10.06 0.80 26.38
C LYS A 249 -9.78 1.01 24.89
N SER A 250 -10.76 1.56 24.18
CA SER A 250 -10.62 1.86 22.76
C SER A 250 -9.62 2.98 22.46
N SER A 251 -9.52 3.98 23.34
CA SER A 251 -8.64 5.14 23.15
C SER A 251 -7.17 4.75 23.21
N TRP A 252 -6.77 3.88 24.15
CA TRP A 252 -5.37 3.46 24.26
C TRP A 252 -4.88 2.81 22.96
N LEU A 253 -5.65 1.90 22.37
CA LEU A 253 -5.27 1.26 21.10
C LEU A 253 -5.14 2.30 19.98
N LYS A 254 -6.11 3.21 19.83
CA LYS A 254 -6.04 4.28 18.81
C LYS A 254 -4.84 5.20 18.99
N GLU A 255 -4.43 5.43 20.23
CA GLU A 255 -3.29 6.26 20.57
C GLU A 255 -1.96 5.52 20.37
N HIS A 256 -1.84 4.25 20.72
CA HIS A 256 -0.54 3.59 20.79
C HIS A 256 -0.27 2.55 19.69
N MET A 257 -1.28 2.06 18.96
CA MET A 257 -1.10 0.97 17.98
C MET A 257 -0.03 1.27 16.91
N ALA A 258 0.15 2.53 16.53
CA ALA A 258 1.14 2.95 15.54
C ALA A 258 2.58 2.80 16.03
N GLU A 259 2.83 2.91 17.35
CA GLU A 259 4.14 2.67 17.97
C GLU A 259 4.57 1.20 17.83
N TYR A 260 3.60 0.31 17.62
CA TYR A 260 3.80 -1.11 17.37
C TYR A 260 3.61 -1.47 15.89
N GLY A 261 3.57 -0.49 14.98
CA GLY A 261 3.50 -0.73 13.54
C GLY A 261 2.10 -1.01 12.98
N PHE A 262 1.03 -0.80 13.76
CA PHE A 262 -0.35 -1.01 13.32
C PHE A 262 -1.08 0.29 12.98
N ILE A 263 -1.98 0.21 12.00
CA ILE A 263 -2.95 1.25 11.65
C ILE A 263 -4.37 0.68 11.70
N GLU A 264 -5.37 1.53 11.89
CA GLU A 264 -6.74 1.19 11.53
C GLU A 264 -6.83 1.23 10.00
N ARG A 265 -7.11 0.09 9.36
CA ARG A 265 -7.00 -0.05 7.88
C ARG A 265 -8.03 0.77 7.13
N SER A 266 -9.24 0.88 7.68
CA SER A 266 -10.40 1.49 7.02
C SER A 266 -11.16 2.43 7.96
N PRO A 267 -10.51 3.52 8.44
CA PRO A 267 -11.15 4.45 9.36
C PRO A 267 -12.32 5.15 8.65
N ALA A 268 -13.43 5.37 9.38
CA ALA A 268 -14.67 5.87 8.81
C ALA A 268 -14.50 7.20 8.04
N ALA A 269 -13.60 8.08 8.51
CA ALA A 269 -13.30 9.37 7.88
C ALA A 269 -12.62 9.24 6.50
N LYS A 270 -11.98 8.09 6.20
CA LYS A 270 -11.28 7.82 4.94
C LYS A 270 -12.05 6.89 4.01
N LYS A 271 -13.33 6.61 4.30
CA LYS A 271 -14.17 5.70 3.49
C LYS A 271 -14.23 6.07 2.00
N SER A 272 -14.16 7.35 1.64
CA SER A 272 -14.16 7.78 0.24
C SER A 272 -12.88 7.42 -0.52
N VAL A 273 -11.76 7.26 0.19
CA VAL A 273 -10.47 6.86 -0.37
C VAL A 273 -10.33 5.33 -0.33
N VAL A 274 -10.53 4.72 0.84
CA VAL A 274 -10.39 3.27 1.05
C VAL A 274 -11.51 2.46 0.38
N GLY A 275 -12.67 3.07 0.17
CA GLY A 275 -13.85 2.43 -0.44
C GLY A 275 -14.74 1.67 0.54
N TYR A 276 -14.27 1.38 1.75
CA TYR A 276 -15.03 0.72 2.81
C TYR A 276 -14.63 1.25 4.19
N ALA A 277 -15.40 0.87 5.22
CA ALA A 277 -15.11 1.19 6.61
C ALA A 277 -15.53 0.02 7.50
N ILE A 278 -14.54 -0.65 8.08
CA ILE A 278 -14.70 -1.75 9.04
C ILE A 278 -13.91 -1.34 10.28
N PRO A 279 -14.58 -0.84 11.34
CA PRO A 279 -13.88 -0.37 12.53
C PRO A 279 -13.13 -1.53 13.18
N TRP A 280 -11.97 -1.29 13.80
CA TRP A 280 -11.17 -2.35 14.46
C TRP A 280 -10.57 -3.42 13.55
N GLN A 281 -10.60 -3.22 12.24
CA GLN A 281 -9.71 -3.93 11.34
C GLN A 281 -8.32 -3.27 11.39
N LEU A 282 -7.37 -3.94 12.03
CA LEU A 282 -6.00 -3.45 12.15
C LEU A 282 -5.13 -4.05 11.05
N ARG A 283 -4.25 -3.23 10.48
CA ARG A 283 -3.26 -3.60 9.48
C ARG A 283 -1.87 -3.27 9.99
N TYR A 284 -0.97 -4.24 9.97
CA TYR A 284 0.44 -4.03 10.22
C TYR A 284 1.12 -3.50 8.95
N VAL A 285 1.80 -2.36 9.11
CA VAL A 285 2.64 -1.73 8.09
C VAL A 285 4.08 -1.57 8.59
N GLY A 286 4.34 -1.91 9.85
CA GLY A 286 5.64 -1.76 10.50
C GLY A 286 5.93 -0.35 11.00
N VAL A 287 6.87 -0.26 11.94
CA VAL A 287 7.56 0.99 12.29
C VAL A 287 8.70 1.18 11.28
N PRO A 288 8.92 2.39 10.75
CA PRO A 288 8.35 3.68 11.14
C PRO A 288 7.03 4.07 10.44
N HIS A 289 6.58 3.29 9.46
CA HIS A 289 5.48 3.63 8.56
C HIS A 289 4.19 4.01 9.30
N ALA A 290 3.76 3.17 10.25
CA ALA A 290 2.52 3.41 11.00
C ALA A 290 2.54 4.72 11.80
N MET A 291 3.71 5.06 12.39
CA MET A 291 3.87 6.30 13.15
C MET A 291 3.73 7.53 12.24
N TYR A 292 4.41 7.52 11.10
CA TYR A 292 4.30 8.60 10.11
C TYR A 292 2.87 8.75 9.60
N MET A 293 2.20 7.63 9.29
CA MET A 293 0.80 7.62 8.85
C MET A 293 -0.14 8.19 9.90
N LYS A 294 0.04 7.83 11.17
CA LYS A 294 -0.76 8.36 12.28
C LYS A 294 -0.57 9.87 12.44
N GLU A 295 0.68 10.34 12.45
CA GLU A 295 1.02 11.76 12.62
C GLU A 295 0.46 12.62 11.50
N ASN A 296 0.47 12.11 10.27
CA ASN A 296 0.00 12.82 9.08
C ASN A 296 -1.45 12.48 8.69
N ASN A 297 -2.18 11.71 9.53
CA ASN A 297 -3.55 11.29 9.29
C ASN A 297 -3.77 10.67 7.89
N LEU A 298 -2.91 9.72 7.51
CA LEU A 298 -2.92 9.04 6.22
C LEU A 298 -3.51 7.63 6.32
N CYS A 299 -4.31 7.23 5.34
CA CYS A 299 -4.57 5.81 5.07
C CYS A 299 -3.45 5.21 4.19
N LEU A 300 -3.44 3.89 4.02
CA LEU A 300 -2.37 3.19 3.28
C LEU A 300 -2.25 3.69 1.83
N GLU A 301 -3.39 3.93 1.18
CA GLU A 301 -3.49 4.47 -0.17
C GLU A 301 -2.76 5.82 -0.29
N GLU A 302 -3.07 6.76 0.61
CA GLU A 302 -2.46 8.10 0.60
C GLU A 302 -0.97 8.04 0.92
N TYR A 303 -0.57 7.16 1.83
CA TYR A 303 0.82 6.98 2.21
C TYR A 303 1.68 6.45 1.05
N LEU A 304 1.20 5.42 0.36
CA LEU A 304 1.92 4.84 -0.77
C LEU A 304 2.01 5.80 -1.96
N ASN A 305 0.94 6.55 -2.24
CA ASN A 305 0.96 7.59 -3.26
C ASN A 305 1.96 8.70 -2.91
N LEU A 306 1.99 9.15 -1.65
CA LEU A 306 2.98 10.12 -1.18
C LEU A 306 4.42 9.63 -1.43
N LEU A 307 4.72 8.38 -1.06
CA LEU A 307 6.05 7.80 -1.27
C LEU A 307 6.42 7.73 -2.74
N ALA A 308 5.51 7.23 -3.59
CA ALA A 308 5.75 7.06 -5.01
C ALA A 308 5.96 8.42 -5.73
N GLU A 309 5.23 9.46 -5.35
CA GLU A 309 5.29 10.77 -6.00
C GLU A 309 6.46 11.64 -5.52
N LYS A 310 6.78 11.59 -4.21
CA LYS A 310 7.70 12.57 -3.59
C LYS A 310 8.99 11.97 -3.08
N HIS A 311 9.00 10.68 -2.76
CA HIS A 311 10.11 10.04 -2.07
C HIS A 311 10.69 8.90 -2.89
N THR A 312 11.20 9.21 -4.08
CA THR A 312 11.87 8.25 -4.95
C THR A 312 13.35 8.10 -4.57
N TYR A 313 13.98 6.98 -4.95
CA TYR A 313 15.41 6.75 -4.67
C TYR A 313 16.35 7.82 -5.22
N SER A 314 16.03 8.42 -6.37
CA SER A 314 16.84 9.52 -6.93
C SER A 314 16.40 10.91 -6.46
N GLY A 315 15.37 10.97 -5.61
CA GLY A 315 14.80 12.20 -5.07
C GLY A 315 15.08 12.37 -3.58
N GLU A 316 14.23 13.14 -2.91
CA GLU A 316 14.31 13.34 -1.46
C GLU A 316 13.72 12.14 -0.73
N HIS A 317 14.52 11.47 0.10
CA HIS A 317 14.02 10.36 0.92
C HIS A 317 13.22 10.89 2.11
N LEU A 318 12.16 10.17 2.48
CA LEU A 318 11.38 10.49 3.66
C LEU A 318 12.17 10.12 4.92
N SER A 319 12.44 11.09 5.79
CA SER A 319 13.03 10.85 7.10
C SER A 319 11.95 10.74 8.17
N VAL A 320 12.00 9.69 8.99
CA VAL A 320 11.07 9.48 10.11
C VAL A 320 11.86 9.16 11.37
N THR A 321 11.64 9.94 12.43
CA THR A 321 12.24 9.70 13.75
C THR A 321 11.24 8.99 14.65
N THR A 322 11.70 7.94 15.33
CA THR A 322 10.92 7.16 16.28
C THR A 322 11.73 6.97 17.57
N PRO A 323 11.14 6.48 18.67
CA PRO A 323 11.93 6.07 19.84
C PRO A 323 13.01 5.01 19.53
N GLY A 324 12.80 4.20 18.50
CA GLY A 324 13.71 3.11 18.11
C GLY A 324 14.81 3.49 17.12
N GLY A 325 14.82 4.73 16.62
CA GLY A 325 15.81 5.22 15.66
C GLY A 325 15.26 6.22 14.66
N VAL A 326 16.18 6.73 13.84
CA VAL A 326 15.89 7.54 12.65
C VAL A 326 15.92 6.63 11.43
N TYR A 327 14.90 6.76 10.59
CA TYR A 327 14.71 5.96 9.40
C TYR A 327 14.67 6.84 8.16
N GLU A 328 15.21 6.30 7.08
CA GLU A 328 15.14 6.83 5.73
C GLU A 328 14.28 5.89 4.89
N ILE A 329 13.30 6.43 4.16
CA ILE A 329 12.32 5.65 3.40
C ILE A 329 12.24 6.22 1.99
N PHE A 330 12.31 5.34 0.99
CA PHE A 330 12.14 5.72 -0.40
C PHE A 330 11.50 4.61 -1.23
N CYS A 331 10.90 5.01 -2.36
CA CYS A 331 10.22 4.15 -3.30
C CYS A 331 11.05 3.98 -4.59
N VAL A 332 10.99 2.79 -5.17
CA VAL A 332 11.58 2.46 -6.46
C VAL A 332 10.53 1.78 -7.33
N THR A 333 10.06 2.50 -8.34
CA THR A 333 8.99 2.06 -9.25
C THR A 333 9.54 1.66 -10.61
N ALA A 334 8.96 0.64 -11.24
CA ALA A 334 9.19 0.35 -12.65
C ALA A 334 8.36 1.29 -13.54
N THR A 335 8.94 1.76 -14.64
CA THR A 335 8.25 2.65 -15.58
C THR A 335 7.20 1.94 -16.44
N ASP A 336 7.35 0.64 -16.75
CA ASP A 336 6.41 -0.11 -17.61
C ASP A 336 6.42 -1.64 -17.35
N GLY A 337 6.56 -2.03 -16.07
CA GLY A 337 6.82 -3.43 -15.73
C GLY A 337 8.20 -3.90 -16.20
N GLY A 338 8.73 -4.94 -15.55
CA GLY A 338 10.05 -5.49 -15.83
C GLY A 338 11.01 -5.37 -14.66
N ILE A 339 12.32 -5.35 -14.97
CA ILE A 339 13.37 -5.46 -13.97
C ILE A 339 13.67 -4.11 -13.31
N ILE A 340 13.51 -4.06 -12.00
CA ILE A 340 13.88 -2.96 -11.12
C ILE A 340 15.28 -3.24 -10.56
N LYS A 341 16.18 -2.26 -10.69
CA LYS A 341 17.46 -2.26 -9.98
C LYS A 341 17.24 -1.67 -8.59
N LEU A 342 16.89 -2.54 -7.65
CA LEU A 342 16.54 -2.16 -6.29
C LEU A 342 17.82 -1.90 -5.46
N PRO A 343 18.04 -0.67 -4.95
CA PRO A 343 19.15 -0.37 -4.06
C PRO A 343 18.88 -0.94 -2.67
N ILE A 344 19.84 -1.67 -2.14
CA ILE A 344 19.79 -2.36 -0.85
C ILE A 344 20.97 -1.89 0.00
N PRO A 345 20.74 -1.39 1.23
CA PRO A 345 21.82 -1.03 2.14
C PRO A 345 22.74 -2.21 2.45
N GLU A 346 24.04 -1.95 2.48
CA GLU A 346 25.07 -2.95 2.83
C GLU A 346 25.55 -2.84 4.28
N ASN A 347 25.44 -1.65 4.87
CA ASN A 347 26.04 -1.29 6.16
C ASN A 347 25.01 -0.79 7.18
N ARG A 348 23.72 -1.04 6.95
CA ARG A 348 22.60 -0.61 7.80
C ARG A 348 21.53 -1.69 7.87
N GLU A 349 20.77 -1.68 8.96
CA GLU A 349 19.53 -2.47 9.05
C GLU A 349 18.50 -1.90 8.08
N TYR A 350 17.76 -2.78 7.39
CA TYR A 350 16.77 -2.36 6.41
C TYR A 350 15.62 -3.35 6.28
N THR A 351 14.51 -2.88 5.73
CA THR A 351 13.42 -3.72 5.23
C THR A 351 13.09 -3.33 3.79
N VAL A 352 12.49 -4.28 3.07
CA VAL A 352 11.96 -4.09 1.72
C VAL A 352 10.55 -4.62 1.69
N SER A 353 9.63 -3.86 1.11
CA SER A 353 8.28 -4.31 0.83
C SER A 353 7.90 -3.95 -0.59
N GLY A 354 7.26 -4.86 -1.31
CA GLY A 354 6.48 -4.47 -2.47
C GLY A 354 5.28 -3.60 -2.07
N ASP A 355 4.83 -2.78 -3.00
CA ASP A 355 3.65 -1.91 -2.86
C ASP A 355 2.37 -2.52 -3.46
N ASN A 356 2.48 -3.66 -4.14
CA ASN A 356 1.48 -4.33 -4.97
C ASN A 356 0.96 -3.52 -6.18
N MET A 357 1.55 -2.36 -6.45
CA MET A 357 1.27 -1.51 -7.61
C MET A 357 2.31 -1.81 -8.69
N ASN A 358 3.48 -1.16 -8.62
CA ASN A 358 4.56 -1.26 -9.61
C ASN A 358 5.96 -1.05 -9.02
N GLY A 359 6.12 -1.10 -7.69
CA GLY A 359 7.38 -0.76 -7.05
C GLY A 359 7.67 -1.47 -5.73
N PHE A 360 8.75 -1.04 -5.13
CA PHE A 360 9.23 -1.48 -3.83
C PHE A 360 9.55 -0.27 -2.96
N ILE A 361 9.23 -0.38 -1.68
CA ILE A 361 9.63 0.56 -0.64
C ILE A 361 10.81 -0.03 0.11
N VAL A 362 11.88 0.75 0.21
CA VAL A 362 13.06 0.42 1.01
C VAL A 362 13.07 1.33 2.22
N THR A 363 13.23 0.73 3.39
CA THR A 363 13.29 1.42 4.67
C THR A 363 14.61 1.11 5.32
N VAL A 364 15.39 2.13 5.63
CA VAL A 364 16.75 2.01 6.16
C VAL A 364 16.79 2.65 7.54
N LYS A 365 17.27 1.93 8.55
CA LYS A 365 17.55 2.54 9.86
C LYS A 365 18.93 3.21 9.77
N VAL A 366 18.96 4.55 9.82
CA VAL A 366 20.19 5.34 9.61
C VAL A 366 20.95 5.59 10.91
N SER A 367 20.25 5.69 12.04
CA SER A 367 20.84 5.80 13.38
C SER A 367 19.87 5.34 14.46
N ASP A 368 20.40 5.08 15.66
CA ASP A 368 19.59 5.05 16.88
C ASP A 368 19.21 6.47 17.30
N THR A 369 18.14 6.60 18.09
CA THR A 369 17.74 7.88 18.69
C THR A 369 18.59 8.10 19.93
N GLN A 370 19.28 9.24 20.01
CA GLN A 370 20.18 9.58 21.13
C GLN A 370 19.45 9.79 22.46
#